data_AF-A0A2H0MND9-F1
#
_entry.id   AF-A0A2H0MND9-F1
#
_cell.length_a   1.000
_cell.length_b   1.000
_cell.length_c   1.000
_cell.angle_alpha   90.00
_cell.angle_beta   90.00
_cell.angle_gamma   90.00
#
_symmetry.space_group_name_H-M   'P 1'
#
loop_
_entity.id
_entity.type
_entity.pdbx_description
1 polymer ?
#
loop_
_entity_poly.entity_id
_entity_poly.type
_entity_poly.pdbx_seq_one_letter_code
_entity_poly.pdbx_strand_id
1 'polypeptide(L)' 'MTKIHGYCQRCNAPIFLNCTVDWYGNTVATLNCWNGHYHWINIENIETDLPPETAKDLVAHLSFFSLP' A
#
# COMPACT_ATOMS: atom_id res chain seq x y z
N MET A 1 1.58 8.33 18.79
CA MET A 1 1.79 8.14 17.34
C MET A 1 3.25 7.80 17.13
N THR A 2 3.58 6.55 16.78
CA THR A 2 4.95 6.11 16.57
C THR A 2 5.49 6.74 15.29
N LYS A 3 6.57 7.54 15.38
CA LYS A 3 7.22 8.13 14.20
C LYS A 3 8.19 7.12 13.62
N ILE A 4 7.88 6.58 12.44
CA ILE A 4 8.82 5.77 11.67
C ILE A 4 9.83 6.71 11.04
N HIS A 5 11.12 6.41 11.23
CA HIS A 5 12.23 7.14 10.64
C HIS A 5 13.00 6.20 9.70
N GLY A 6 13.35 6.67 8.51
CA GLY A 6 14.14 5.91 7.55
C GLY A 6 14.04 6.45 6.13
N TYR A 7 14.84 5.87 5.24
CA TYR A 7 14.88 6.23 3.82
C TYR A 7 14.70 5.00 2.95
N CYS A 8 14.09 5.19 1.80
CA CYS A 8 13.91 4.15 0.80
C CYS A 8 15.26 3.69 0.24
N GLN A 9 15.51 2.39 0.21
CA GLN A 9 16.75 1.84 -0.35
C GLN A 9 16.90 2.08 -1.87
N ARG A 10 15.80 2.30 -2.60
CA ARG A 10 15.83 2.52 -4.06
C ARG A 10 16.05 3.97 -4.47
N CYS A 11 15.48 4.91 -3.74
CA CYS A 11 15.45 6.33 -4.14
C CYS A 11 15.84 7.31 -3.04
N ASN A 12 16.22 6.82 -1.86
CA ASN A 12 16.61 7.60 -0.69
C ASN A 12 15.56 8.63 -0.20
N ALA A 13 14.31 8.52 -0.64
CA ALA A 13 13.22 9.35 -0.16
C ALA A 13 12.75 8.91 1.24
N PRO A 14 12.25 9.84 2.08
CA PRO A 14 11.71 9.50 3.40
C PRO A 14 10.63 8.43 3.33
N ILE A 15 10.68 7.46 4.24
CA ILE A 15 9.61 6.47 4.43
C ILE A 15 8.61 6.96 5.47
N PHE A 16 7.37 6.52 5.33
CA PHE A 16 6.29 6.82 6.27
C PHE A 16 5.29 5.68 6.32
N LEU A 17 4.59 5.58 7.46
CA LEU A 17 3.42 4.73 7.60
C LEU A 17 2.20 5.52 7.16
N ASN A 18 1.45 4.98 6.20
CA ASN A 18 0.13 5.48 5.84
C ASN A 18 -0.94 4.52 6.34
N CYS A 19 -2.07 5.07 6.75
CA CYS A 19 -3.27 4.31 7.07
C CYS A 19 -4.46 5.09 6.50
N THR A 20 -5.12 4.51 5.50
CA THR A 20 -6.28 5.11 4.84
C THR A 20 -7.41 4.09 4.77
N VAL A 21 -8.62 4.59 4.63
CA VAL A 21 -9.78 3.75 4.31
C VAL A 21 -10.03 3.89 2.80
N ASP A 22 -10.26 2.77 2.11
CA ASP A 22 -10.61 2.79 0.69
C ASP A 22 -12.11 3.06 0.48
N TRP A 23 -12.53 3.08 -0.78
CA TRP A 23 -13.93 3.35 -1.14
C TRP A 23 -14.93 2.29 -0.61
N TYR A 24 -14.44 1.09 -0.29
CA TYR A 24 -15.24 -0.04 0.16
C TYR A 24 -15.24 -0.18 1.69
N GLY A 25 -14.55 0.72 2.42
CA GLY A 25 -14.44 0.64 3.86
C GLY A 25 -13.30 -0.27 4.35
N ASN A 26 -12.44 -0.76 3.45
CA ASN A 26 -11.26 -1.53 3.84
C ASN A 26 -10.21 -0.59 4.43
N THR A 27 -9.55 -1.03 5.50
CA THR A 27 -8.42 -0.29 6.06
C THR A 27 -7.16 -0.72 5.33
N VAL A 28 -6.50 0.21 4.64
CA VAL A 28 -5.24 0.01 3.92
C VAL A 28 -4.11 0.66 4.72
N ALA A 29 -3.24 -0.18 5.30
CA ALA A 29 -2.03 0.24 5.98
C ALA A 29 -0.82 -0.02 5.08
N THR A 30 0.02 0.99 4.85
CA THR A 30 1.20 0.87 3.99
C THR A 30 2.45 1.44 4.64
N LEU A 31 3.58 0.80 4.40
CA LEU A 31 4.90 1.38 4.64
C LEU A 31 5.53 1.67 3.28
N ASN A 32 5.61 2.94 2.93
CA ASN A 32 6.09 3.38 1.62
C ASN A 32 6.93 4.65 1.73
N CYS A 33 7.67 4.96 0.66
CA CYS A 33 8.34 6.25 0.55
C CYS A 33 7.49 7.27 -0.20
N TRP A 34 7.92 8.54 -0.15
CA TRP A 34 7.24 9.65 -0.85
C TRP A 34 7.12 9.45 -2.37
N ASN A 35 8.00 8.63 -2.96
CA ASN A 35 7.98 8.32 -4.39
C ASN A 35 7.20 7.03 -4.73
N GLY A 36 6.41 6.48 -3.80
CA GLY A 36 5.52 5.34 -4.09
C GLY A 36 6.20 3.96 -4.10
N HIS A 37 7.41 3.81 -3.57
CA HIS A 37 7.99 2.50 -3.36
C HIS A 37 7.46 1.87 -2.07
N TYR A 38 6.71 0.78 -2.19
CA TYR A 38 6.15 0.05 -1.07
C TYR A 38 7.12 -1.00 -0.54
N HIS A 39 7.34 -0.98 0.78
CA HIS A 39 8.02 -2.07 1.48
C HIS A 39 7.02 -3.10 2.02
N TRP A 40 5.84 -2.63 2.41
CA TRP A 40 4.79 -3.45 2.99
C TRP A 40 3.42 -2.80 2.77
N ILE A 41 2.41 -3.65 2.57
CA ILE A 41 1.00 -3.28 2.41
C ILE A 41 0.20 -4.33 3.19
N ASN A 42 -0.74 -3.88 4.01
CA ASN A 42 -1.73 -4.72 4.66
C ASN A 42 -3.12 -4.10 4.48
N ILE A 43 -4.09 -4.94 4.17
CA ILE A 43 -5.46 -4.52 3.96
C ILE A 43 -6.34 -5.34 4.88
N GLU A 44 -7.04 -4.66 5.78
CA GLU A 44 -7.95 -5.26 6.75
C GLU A 44 -9.39 -5.05 6.28
N ASN A 45 -10.28 -5.95 6.71
CA ASN A 45 -11.69 -6.00 6.33
C ASN A 45 -11.97 -6.34 4.85
N ILE A 46 -11.00 -6.92 4.14
CA ILE A 46 -11.26 -7.54 2.84
C ILE A 46 -12.35 -8.60 3.02
N GLU A 47 -13.55 -8.35 2.50
CA GLU A 47 -14.56 -9.38 2.38
C GLU A 47 -14.00 -10.52 1.52
N THR A 48 -14.02 -11.75 2.03
CA THR A 48 -13.45 -12.91 1.34
C THR A 48 -14.22 -13.33 0.09
N ASP A 49 -15.37 -12.70 -0.16
CA ASP A 49 -16.27 -12.95 -1.29
C ASP A 49 -16.14 -11.88 -2.39
N LEU A 50 -15.03 -11.12 -2.40
CA LEU A 50 -14.75 -10.18 -3.47
C LEU A 50 -14.64 -10.89 -4.81
N PRO A 51 -15.25 -10.35 -5.89
CA PRO A 51 -15.08 -10.85 -7.24
C PRO A 51 -13.59 -11.02 -7.58
N PRO A 52 -13.17 -12.10 -8.26
CA PRO A 52 -11.76 -12.39 -8.55
C PRO A 52 -11.01 -11.24 -9.24
N GLU A 53 -11.70 -10.41 -10.03
CA GLU A 53 -11.16 -9.18 -10.61
C GLU A 53 -10.68 -8.18 -9.54
N THR A 54 -11.45 -7.98 -8.48
CA THR A 54 -11.18 -6.99 -7.41
C THR A 54 -9.96 -7.38 -6.57
N ALA A 55 -9.77 -8.69 -6.35
CA ALA A 55 -8.61 -9.21 -5.61
C ALA A 55 -7.29 -8.99 -6.36
N LYS A 56 -7.30 -9.06 -7.70
CA LYS A 56 -6.14 -8.70 -8.53
C LYS A 56 -5.94 -7.19 -8.59
N ASP A 57 -7.03 -6.43 -8.64
CA ASP A 57 -6.98 -4.96 -8.77
C ASP A 57 -6.62 -4.22 -7.47
N LEU A 58 -6.85 -4.80 -6.30
CA LEU A 58 -6.38 -4.25 -5.02
C LEU A 58 -4.84 -4.08 -5.00
N VAL A 59 -4.12 -5.02 -5.61
CA VAL A 59 -2.65 -4.94 -5.76
C VAL A 59 -2.27 -4.03 -6.94
N ALA A 60 -3.05 -4.05 -8.03
CA ALA A 60 -2.78 -3.23 -9.22
C ALA A 60 -3.03 -1.73 -9.00
N HIS A 61 -4.05 -1.33 -8.25
CA HIS A 61 -4.33 0.07 -7.91
C HIS A 61 -3.33 0.68 -6.92
N LEU A 62 -2.51 -0.14 -6.27
CA LEU A 62 -1.37 0.30 -5.45
C LEU A 62 -0.04 0.27 -6.22
N SER A 63 -0.03 -0.10 -7.50
CA SER A 63 1.19 -0.34 -8.26
C SER A 63 1.42 0.69 -9.37
N PHE A 64 2.30 1.65 -9.11
CA PHE A 64 3.00 2.46 -10.13
C PHE A 64 4.13 1.67 -10.83
N PHE A 65 3.94 0.37 -11.05
CA PHE A 65 4.97 -0.47 -11.67
C PHE A 65 4.48 -1.10 -12.96
N SER A 66 5.21 -0.80 -14.03
CA SER A 66 5.27 -1.66 -15.21
C SER A 66 6.02 -2.94 -14.84
N LEU A 67 5.44 -4.10 -15.16
CA LEU A 67 6.17 -5.37 -15.14
C LEU A 67 7.16 -5.41 -16.32
N PRO A 68 8.32 -6.07 -16.16
CA PRO A 68 9.26 -6.33 -17.25
C PRO A 68 8.65 -7.23 -18.35
#